data_AF-A0A4P9UIG7-F1
#
_entry.id   AF-A0A4P9UIG7-F1
#
_cell.length_a   1.000
_cell.length_b   1.000
_cell.length_c   1.000
_cell.angle_alpha   90.00
_cell.angle_beta   90.00
_cell.angle_gamma   90.00
#
_symmetry.space_group_name_H-M   'P 1'
#
loop_
_entity.id
_entity.type
_entity.pdbx_description
1 polymer ?
#
loop_
_entity_poly.entity_id
_entity_poly.type
_entity_poly.pdbx_seq_one_letter_code
_entity_poly.pdbx_strand_id
1 'polypeptide(L)'
;MKHLFTIVILLSSVAVFSVKADNETLAPGYGALQYELPAVGSYLLPALGKAADGKILDEQGQTINLHQLMGDKIVLLSFIYSTCSDVNGCPLATGVFHKIKNRLKKDPELSRQLRLLTLSFNPEQDTPDKMKQYGEHLQDENIEWRFLTTASETELRPILDNYRQSIQKVYDENGRFTGTFSHILRVYLIDRNKKIRNIYSVSFLHTDTLINDVKTLLQPVVVANGKTSEQVAKRFRPGDDKSNYESSDYATRSIALDDRTGQTTDLMKTVYHPPKGLPPVPVPANNPVTTEKVQLGRKLFYDRRLSLNNTFSCAMCHIPEQGFTSNEMKTAVGVEGRTVKRNSPTLYNVAYYTKLFHDGRENSLEHQVWGPLLAHNEMANPSIGSVIEKLHNDSEYNALFKKAFGKGPTIETIGMAIASYERTLNSGNSAFDRWYYSNDKQALNTSAQRGFKLFSGKAQCSSCHSISKKHALFTDNAFHNTGIGYREAMRSTAKTQRVQVAPGVFVDIDSQLIDSVSETKSNDLGRYEVTQNPDDRWHYKTPSLRNISLTAPYMHNGSLTTLKEVVEFYNQGGIANETLDPLIKPLNLTSKEIDDLVNFLKSLTGDNVDELVADAFAAPVGDHQEN
;
A
#
# COMPACT_ATOMS: atom_id res chain seq x y z
N MET A 1 -79.42 19.00 4.56
CA MET A 1 -79.06 18.82 5.98
C MET A 1 -77.62 19.28 6.18
N LYS A 2 -77.44 20.33 7.00
CA LYS A 2 -76.22 20.81 7.68
C LYS A 2 -74.96 21.21 6.87
N HIS A 3 -74.56 22.46 7.10
CA HIS A 3 -73.34 23.18 6.74
C HIS A 3 -72.06 22.64 7.41
N LEU A 4 -70.89 22.87 6.76
CA LEU A 4 -69.72 23.63 7.29
C LEU A 4 -68.63 23.74 6.20
N PHE A 5 -68.45 24.92 5.57
CA PHE A 5 -67.36 25.90 5.80
C PHE A 5 -65.93 25.35 5.62
N THR A 6 -65.30 25.62 4.47
CA THR A 6 -64.35 26.73 4.20
C THR A 6 -62.97 26.51 4.82
N ILE A 7 -61.92 26.47 3.99
CA ILE A 7 -60.67 27.25 4.17
C ILE A 7 -59.86 27.19 2.87
N VAL A 8 -59.60 28.39 2.34
CA VAL A 8 -58.65 28.73 1.29
C VAL A 8 -57.24 28.44 1.81
N ILE A 9 -56.48 27.57 1.13
CA ILE A 9 -55.07 27.35 1.43
C ILE A 9 -54.23 28.02 0.34
N LEU A 10 -53.47 29.03 0.76
CA LEU A 10 -52.45 29.76 0.03
C LEU A 10 -51.54 28.80 -0.76
N LEU A 11 -51.38 29.07 -2.06
CA LEU A 11 -50.20 28.63 -2.82
C LEU A 11 -48.96 29.31 -2.24
N SER A 12 -48.24 28.62 -1.36
CA SER A 12 -46.85 28.94 -1.05
C SER A 12 -45.97 28.41 -2.17
N SER A 13 -45.61 29.28 -3.10
CA SER A 13 -44.48 29.08 -4.00
C SER A 13 -43.20 29.00 -3.16
N VAL A 14 -42.74 27.79 -2.85
CA VAL A 14 -41.37 27.58 -2.37
C VAL A 14 -40.49 27.78 -3.59
N ALA A 15 -40.02 29.00 -3.78
CA ALA A 15 -38.89 29.29 -4.64
C ALA A 15 -37.70 28.51 -4.09
N VAL A 16 -37.37 27.39 -4.73
CA VAL A 16 -36.06 26.77 -4.59
C VAL A 16 -35.07 27.79 -5.14
N PHE A 17 -34.46 28.56 -4.23
CA PHE A 17 -33.27 29.32 -4.56
C PHE A 17 -32.19 28.31 -4.94
N SER A 18 -32.13 27.99 -6.24
CA SER A 18 -30.94 27.42 -6.84
C SER A 18 -29.80 28.39 -6.54
N VAL A 19 -28.91 28.01 -5.62
CA VAL A 19 -27.60 28.65 -5.47
C VAL A 19 -26.84 28.37 -6.75
N LYS A 20 -27.03 29.21 -7.77
CA LYS A 20 -26.09 29.36 -8.87
C LYS A 20 -24.92 30.14 -8.30
N ALA A 21 -23.83 29.47 -7.98
CA ALA A 21 -22.56 30.10 -7.62
C ALA A 21 -21.39 29.44 -8.38
N ASP A 22 -20.72 30.27 -9.18
CA ASP A 22 -19.30 30.24 -9.53
C ASP A 22 -18.74 29.07 -10.36
N ASN A 23 -19.31 28.87 -11.56
CA ASN A 23 -18.76 27.99 -12.60
C ASN A 23 -17.67 28.69 -13.47
N GLU A 24 -16.83 29.53 -12.87
CA GLU A 24 -15.60 29.98 -13.55
C GLU A 24 -14.54 28.88 -13.46
N THR A 25 -14.14 28.37 -14.61
CA THR A 25 -13.02 27.43 -14.77
C THR A 25 -11.72 28.16 -14.42
N LEU A 26 -11.16 27.87 -13.24
CA LEU A 26 -9.94 28.53 -12.75
C LEU A 26 -8.67 28.08 -13.50
N ALA A 27 -8.66 26.85 -14.00
CA ALA A 27 -7.57 26.29 -14.79
C ALA A 27 -8.06 25.11 -15.65
N PRO A 28 -7.32 24.67 -16.69
CA PRO A 28 -7.66 23.49 -17.47
C PRO A 28 -7.78 22.24 -16.59
N GLY A 29 -8.94 21.57 -16.65
CA GLY A 29 -9.22 20.39 -15.80
C GLY A 29 -9.74 20.72 -14.39
N TYR A 30 -9.84 22.00 -14.03
CA TYR A 30 -10.45 22.43 -12.77
C TYR A 30 -11.98 22.48 -12.90
N GLY A 31 -12.66 21.50 -12.30
CA GLY A 31 -14.12 21.36 -12.31
C GLY A 31 -14.76 21.46 -10.93
N ALA A 32 -16.05 21.15 -10.84
CA ALA A 32 -16.72 20.96 -9.56
C ALA A 32 -16.13 19.75 -8.81
N LEU A 33 -16.21 19.77 -7.47
CA LEU A 33 -15.86 18.64 -6.62
C LEU A 33 -16.61 17.39 -7.07
N GLN A 34 -15.87 16.32 -7.37
CA GLN A 34 -16.44 15.06 -7.89
C GLN A 34 -16.91 14.11 -6.78
N TYR A 35 -16.88 14.55 -5.53
CA TYR A 35 -17.29 13.77 -4.36
C TYR A 35 -18.01 14.67 -3.35
N GLU A 36 -18.85 14.06 -2.51
CA GLU A 36 -19.51 14.74 -1.40
C GLU A 36 -18.52 14.96 -0.25
N LEU A 37 -18.45 16.18 0.27
CA LEU A 37 -17.56 16.50 1.40
C LEU A 37 -18.08 15.82 2.69
N PRO A 38 -17.18 15.26 3.52
CA PRO A 38 -17.56 14.75 4.83
C PRO A 38 -18.09 15.87 5.72
N ALA A 39 -19.04 15.54 6.61
CA ALA A 39 -19.61 16.52 7.52
C ALA A 39 -18.51 17.17 8.38
N VAL A 40 -18.59 18.50 8.55
CA VAL A 40 -17.66 19.24 9.42
C VAL A 40 -17.58 18.59 10.80
N GLY A 41 -16.36 18.33 11.28
CA GLY A 41 -16.12 17.71 12.59
C GLY A 41 -16.30 16.19 12.65
N SER A 42 -16.71 15.54 11.55
CA SER A 42 -16.84 14.07 11.49
C SER A 42 -15.53 13.31 11.28
N TYR A 43 -14.44 14.03 10.99
CA TYR A 43 -13.11 13.49 10.72
C TYR A 43 -12.04 14.33 11.43
N LEU A 44 -10.86 13.73 11.61
CA LEU A 44 -9.71 14.38 12.21
C LEU A 44 -8.69 14.72 11.13
N LEU A 45 -8.14 15.92 11.19
CA LEU A 45 -6.95 16.29 10.41
C LEU A 45 -5.72 16.04 11.28
N PRO A 46 -4.90 15.00 11.05
CA PRO A 46 -3.74 14.73 11.90
C PRO A 46 -2.69 15.83 11.77
N ALA A 47 -1.76 15.92 12.73
CA ALA A 47 -0.60 16.79 12.60
C ALA A 47 0.44 16.12 11.68
N LEU A 48 0.69 16.70 10.52
CA LEU A 48 1.66 16.21 9.53
C LEU A 48 3.10 16.66 9.83
N GLY A 49 3.27 17.65 10.71
CA GLY A 49 4.55 18.22 11.07
C GLY A 49 4.39 19.59 11.73
N LYS A 50 5.50 20.21 12.13
CA LYS A 50 5.52 21.61 12.59
C LYS A 50 5.68 22.53 11.39
N ALA A 51 4.91 23.61 11.36
CA ALA A 51 5.07 24.69 10.39
C ALA A 51 6.44 25.35 10.60
N ALA A 52 7.22 25.54 9.54
CA ALA A 52 8.52 26.19 9.64
C ALA A 52 8.36 27.67 10.03
N ASP A 53 9.30 28.18 10.82
CA ASP A 53 9.48 29.61 11.08
C ASP A 53 10.61 30.17 10.22
N GLY A 54 10.70 31.49 10.13
CA GLY A 54 11.78 32.17 9.42
C GLY A 54 11.51 33.66 9.27
N LYS A 55 12.58 34.40 8.95
CA LYS A 55 12.48 35.84 8.68
C LYS A 55 11.86 36.06 7.31
N ILE A 56 10.83 36.90 7.28
CA ILE A 56 10.13 37.32 6.07
C ILE A 56 10.04 38.86 6.06
N LEU A 57 9.84 39.42 4.88
CA LEU A 57 9.50 40.81 4.66
C LEU A 57 8.02 40.90 4.33
N ASP A 58 7.33 41.82 4.99
CA ASP A 58 5.95 42.14 4.66
C ASP A 58 5.84 43.18 3.52
N GLU A 59 4.62 43.57 3.18
CA GLU A 59 4.30 44.53 2.11
C GLU A 59 4.88 45.94 2.36
N GLN A 60 5.31 46.25 3.59
CA GLN A 60 5.96 47.50 3.96
C GLN A 60 7.49 47.38 4.02
N GLY A 61 8.03 46.18 3.74
CA GLY A 61 9.45 45.88 3.86
C GLY A 61 9.92 45.69 5.30
N GLN A 62 9.01 45.55 6.26
CA GLN A 62 9.36 45.27 7.65
C GLN A 62 9.72 43.79 7.81
N THR A 63 10.84 43.52 8.49
CA THR A 63 11.23 42.15 8.85
C THR A 63 10.39 41.64 10.01
N ILE A 64 9.72 40.51 9.81
CA ILE A 64 8.91 39.80 10.80
C ILE A 64 9.21 38.30 10.75
N ASN A 65 9.00 37.58 11.85
CA ASN A 65 9.05 36.12 11.82
C ASN A 65 7.71 35.55 11.33
N LEU A 66 7.77 34.51 10.50
CA LEU A 66 6.58 33.90 9.93
C LEU A 66 5.62 33.40 11.02
N HIS A 67 6.10 32.78 12.10
CA HIS A 67 5.26 32.34 13.23
C HIS A 67 4.59 33.50 13.96
N GLN A 68 5.30 34.63 14.11
CA GLN A 68 4.73 35.85 14.67
C GLN A 68 3.59 36.36 13.79
N LEU A 69 3.77 36.32 12.46
CA LEU A 69 2.73 36.66 11.50
C LEU A 69 1.60 35.63 11.44
N MET A 70 1.79 34.37 11.83
CA MET A 70 0.71 33.40 11.94
C MET A 70 -0.21 33.67 13.14
N GLY A 71 0.31 34.22 14.25
CA GLY A 71 -0.47 34.62 15.42
C GLY A 71 -1.23 33.47 16.07
N ASP A 72 -2.46 33.70 16.54
CA ASP A 72 -3.34 32.72 17.17
C ASP A 72 -4.41 32.16 16.21
N LYS A 73 -4.27 32.41 14.91
CA LYS A 73 -5.23 32.01 13.87
C LYS A 73 -4.82 30.70 13.20
N ILE A 74 -5.81 30.05 12.55
CA ILE A 74 -5.54 29.03 11.53
C ILE A 74 -4.99 29.75 10.30
N VAL A 75 -4.03 29.14 9.62
CA VAL A 75 -3.36 29.74 8.48
C VAL A 75 -3.48 28.84 7.25
N LEU A 76 -3.85 29.44 6.13
CA LEU A 76 -3.61 28.87 4.80
C LEU A 76 -2.39 29.55 4.19
N LEU A 77 -1.31 28.80 3.99
CA LEU A 77 -0.06 29.30 3.43
C LEU A 77 0.14 28.77 2.01
N SER A 78 0.37 29.66 1.06
CA SER A 78 0.71 29.35 -0.33
C SER A 78 2.08 29.92 -0.69
N PHE A 79 2.87 29.14 -1.43
CA PHE A 79 4.14 29.58 -2.01
C PHE A 79 3.96 29.88 -3.49
N ILE A 80 4.29 31.10 -3.93
CA ILE A 80 4.13 31.54 -5.31
C ILE A 80 5.34 32.33 -5.81
N TYR A 81 5.30 32.81 -7.05
CA TYR A 81 6.08 33.96 -7.50
C TYR A 81 5.26 34.75 -8.53
N SER A 82 5.48 36.06 -8.59
CA SER A 82 4.57 36.98 -9.30
C SER A 82 4.55 36.78 -10.83
N THR A 83 5.65 36.29 -11.41
CA THR A 83 5.82 36.08 -12.86
C THR A 83 5.49 34.66 -13.31
N CYS A 84 4.84 33.85 -12.47
CA CYS A 84 4.44 32.49 -12.82
C CYS A 84 3.37 32.47 -13.92
N SER A 85 3.66 31.77 -15.02
CA SER A 85 2.74 31.58 -16.15
C SER A 85 2.03 30.22 -16.18
N ASP A 86 2.35 29.31 -15.26
CA ASP A 86 1.67 28.02 -15.17
C ASP A 86 0.26 28.19 -14.60
N VAL A 87 -0.76 28.09 -15.45
CA VAL A 87 -2.17 28.24 -15.09
C VAL A 87 -2.64 27.26 -14.01
N ASN A 88 -2.00 26.08 -13.89
CA ASN A 88 -2.30 25.09 -12.85
C ASN A 88 -1.45 25.28 -11.57
N GLY A 89 -0.54 26.27 -11.57
CA GLY A 89 0.36 26.60 -10.47
C GLY A 89 -0.12 27.81 -9.67
N CYS A 90 0.67 28.89 -9.67
CA CYS A 90 0.42 30.07 -8.85
C CYS A 90 -0.93 30.77 -9.13
N PRO A 91 -1.36 31.00 -10.40
CA PRO A 91 -2.68 31.54 -10.72
C PRO A 91 -3.83 30.73 -10.11
N LEU A 92 -3.77 29.39 -10.14
CA LEU A 92 -4.79 28.54 -9.54
C LEU A 92 -4.88 28.76 -8.02
N ALA A 93 -3.74 28.76 -7.32
CA ALA A 93 -3.71 28.98 -5.87
C ALA A 93 -4.25 30.36 -5.49
N THR A 94 -3.85 31.39 -6.22
CA THR A 94 -4.36 32.76 -6.03
C THR A 94 -5.86 32.83 -6.32
N GLY A 95 -6.36 32.16 -7.36
CA GLY A 95 -7.78 32.09 -7.70
C GLY A 95 -8.61 31.39 -6.61
N VAL A 96 -8.10 30.31 -6.04
CA VAL A 96 -8.76 29.58 -4.93
C VAL A 96 -8.75 30.43 -3.66
N PHE A 97 -7.64 31.10 -3.31
CA PHE A 97 -7.60 32.02 -2.17
C PHE A 97 -8.53 33.21 -2.36
N HIS A 98 -8.70 33.70 -3.59
CA HIS A 98 -9.68 34.73 -3.92
C HIS A 98 -11.13 34.25 -3.69
N LYS A 99 -11.47 33.02 -4.11
CA LYS A 99 -12.78 32.41 -3.80
C LYS A 99 -12.97 32.21 -2.29
N ILE A 100 -11.95 31.76 -1.56
CA ILE A 100 -11.97 31.67 -0.09
C ILE A 100 -12.23 33.05 0.53
N LYS A 101 -11.51 34.09 0.11
CA LYS A 101 -11.73 35.47 0.58
C LYS A 101 -13.20 35.88 0.38
N ASN A 102 -13.75 35.67 -0.80
CA ASN A 102 -15.16 36.00 -1.10
C ASN A 102 -16.14 35.20 -0.24
N ARG A 103 -15.78 33.98 0.17
CA ARG A 103 -16.56 33.18 1.13
C ARG A 103 -16.46 33.74 2.55
N LEU A 104 -15.26 34.15 2.98
CA LEU A 104 -15.02 34.74 4.30
C LEU A 104 -15.75 36.09 4.46
N LYS A 105 -15.91 36.88 3.39
CA LYS A 105 -16.75 38.10 3.42
C LYS A 105 -18.19 37.81 3.85
N LYS A 106 -18.69 36.60 3.58
CA LYS A 106 -20.04 36.14 3.91
C LYS A 106 -20.09 35.37 5.23
N ASP A 107 -18.95 35.18 5.92
CA ASP A 107 -18.82 34.40 7.16
C ASP A 107 -17.85 35.12 8.14
N PRO A 108 -18.31 36.18 8.84
CA PRO A 108 -17.47 36.99 9.73
C PRO A 108 -16.91 36.21 10.94
N GLU A 109 -17.55 35.13 11.35
CA GLU A 109 -17.07 34.28 12.44
C GLU A 109 -15.84 33.47 11.99
N LEU A 110 -15.87 32.97 10.75
CA LEU A 110 -14.74 32.25 10.17
C LEU A 110 -13.59 33.19 9.81
N SER A 111 -13.88 34.41 9.32
CA SER A 111 -12.84 35.39 8.96
C SER A 111 -11.98 35.82 10.15
N ARG A 112 -12.54 35.89 11.36
CA ARG A 112 -11.77 36.18 12.58
C ARG A 112 -10.79 35.05 12.95
N GLN A 113 -11.01 33.84 12.45
CA GLN A 113 -10.29 32.64 12.87
C GLN A 113 -9.30 32.09 11.83
N LEU A 114 -9.35 32.61 10.59
CA LEU A 114 -8.53 32.20 9.47
C LEU A 114 -7.71 33.37 8.91
N ARG A 115 -6.43 33.14 8.64
CA ARG A 115 -5.51 34.08 7.99
C ARG A 115 -4.95 33.46 6.71
N LEU A 116 -4.91 34.24 5.63
CA LEU A 116 -4.37 33.81 4.34
C LEU A 116 -2.96 34.41 4.17
N LEU A 117 -1.97 33.57 3.88
CA LEU A 117 -0.60 33.99 3.65
C LEU A 117 -0.15 33.52 2.27
N THR A 118 0.45 34.42 1.51
CA THR A 118 1.06 34.16 0.21
C THR A 118 2.51 34.59 0.29
N LEU A 119 3.45 33.65 0.26
CA LEU A 119 4.88 33.91 0.36
C LEU A 119 5.55 33.68 -0.99
N SER A 120 6.25 34.69 -1.50
CA SER A 120 7.05 34.55 -2.71
C SER A 120 8.28 33.70 -2.46
N PHE A 121 8.62 32.84 -3.42
CA PHE A 121 9.89 32.14 -3.46
C PHE A 121 10.91 32.74 -4.44
N ASN A 122 10.65 33.93 -4.99
CA ASN A 122 11.56 34.64 -5.89
C ASN A 122 11.93 36.03 -5.33
N PRO A 123 12.65 36.14 -4.21
CA PRO A 123 12.93 37.41 -3.54
C PRO A 123 13.79 38.37 -4.40
N GLU A 124 14.51 37.87 -5.42
CA GLU A 124 15.26 38.71 -6.36
C GLU A 124 14.34 39.57 -7.23
N GLN A 125 13.17 39.04 -7.62
CA GLN A 125 12.21 39.78 -8.45
C GLN A 125 10.99 40.24 -7.68
N ASP A 126 10.57 39.54 -6.63
CA ASP A 126 9.35 39.81 -5.88
C ASP A 126 9.67 40.58 -4.61
N THR A 127 10.05 41.85 -4.80
CA THR A 127 10.29 42.79 -3.69
C THR A 127 9.01 43.08 -2.92
N PRO A 128 9.09 43.65 -1.68
CA PRO A 128 7.91 44.09 -0.94
C PRO A 128 6.92 44.93 -1.76
N ASP A 129 7.42 45.89 -2.54
CA ASP A 129 6.60 46.74 -3.41
C ASP A 129 5.86 45.93 -4.49
N LYS A 130 6.51 44.93 -5.08
CA LYS A 130 5.89 44.07 -6.10
C LYS A 130 4.88 43.10 -5.50
N MET A 131 5.16 42.54 -4.32
CA MET A 131 4.18 41.70 -3.62
C MET A 131 2.97 42.50 -3.15
N LYS A 132 3.18 43.77 -2.76
CA LYS A 132 2.10 44.72 -2.49
C LYS A 132 1.25 44.98 -3.73
N GLN A 133 1.88 45.24 -4.89
CA GLN A 133 1.18 45.43 -6.17
C GLN A 133 0.42 44.17 -6.61
N TYR A 134 1.04 42.99 -6.48
CA TYR A 134 0.41 41.71 -6.78
C TYR A 134 -0.87 41.50 -5.94
N GLY A 135 -0.81 41.88 -4.65
CA GLY A 135 -1.92 41.75 -3.72
C GLY A 135 -2.97 42.87 -3.77
N GLU A 136 -2.72 44.00 -4.42
CA GLU A 136 -3.52 45.24 -4.30
C GLU A 136 -5.01 45.03 -4.60
N HIS A 137 -5.32 44.29 -5.67
CA HIS A 137 -6.70 43.97 -6.07
C HIS A 137 -7.29 42.77 -5.32
N LEU A 138 -6.47 42.10 -4.51
CA LEU A 138 -6.84 40.92 -3.74
C LEU A 138 -7.10 41.25 -2.26
N GLN A 139 -6.70 42.43 -1.78
CA GLN A 139 -6.94 42.84 -0.41
C GLN A 139 -8.42 43.13 -0.12
N ASP A 140 -8.77 43.11 1.17
CA ASP A 140 -10.07 43.50 1.70
C ASP A 140 -9.91 43.97 3.14
N GLU A 141 -10.61 45.03 3.56
CA GLU A 141 -10.45 45.63 4.89
C GLU A 141 -10.77 44.67 6.05
N ASN A 142 -11.59 43.63 5.81
CA ASN A 142 -12.07 42.73 6.84
C ASN A 142 -11.46 41.31 6.76
N ILE A 143 -10.64 41.03 5.74
CA ILE A 143 -10.00 39.72 5.54
C ILE A 143 -8.48 39.88 5.53
N GLU A 144 -7.82 39.23 6.48
CA GLU A 144 -6.36 39.24 6.57
C GLU A 144 -5.74 38.30 5.54
N TRP A 145 -5.39 38.85 4.38
CA TRP A 145 -4.58 38.20 3.36
C TRP A 145 -3.28 38.98 3.15
N ARG A 146 -2.15 38.37 3.52
CA ARG A 146 -0.82 38.97 3.45
C ARG A 146 0.01 38.41 2.30
N PHE A 147 0.75 39.28 1.63
CA PHE A 147 1.64 38.99 0.52
C PHE A 147 3.07 39.30 0.91
N LEU A 148 3.92 38.28 0.90
CA LEU A 148 5.18 38.28 1.64
C LEU A 148 6.33 37.89 0.72
N THR A 149 7.54 38.26 1.11
CA THR A 149 8.79 37.83 0.45
C THR A 149 9.88 37.63 1.52
N THR A 150 11.13 37.40 1.12
CA THR A 150 12.29 37.37 2.03
C THR A 150 13.35 38.37 1.56
N ALA A 151 14.34 38.68 2.41
CA ALA A 151 15.42 39.58 2.03
C ALA A 151 16.36 38.98 0.96
N SER A 152 16.44 37.64 0.90
CA SER A 152 17.26 36.92 -0.09
C SER A 152 16.85 35.46 -0.21
N GLU A 153 17.36 34.77 -1.23
CA GLU A 153 17.22 33.31 -1.39
C GLU A 153 17.83 32.54 -0.22
N THR A 154 18.87 33.08 0.42
CA THR A 154 19.53 32.44 1.57
C THR A 154 18.62 32.41 2.79
N GLU A 155 17.83 33.47 3.01
CA GLU A 155 16.84 33.50 4.10
C GLU A 155 15.58 32.68 3.77
N LEU A 156 15.24 32.56 2.48
CA LEU A 156 14.11 31.78 2.01
C LEU A 156 14.36 30.27 2.10
N ARG A 157 15.56 29.82 1.78
CA ARG A 157 15.88 28.39 1.63
C ARG A 157 15.53 27.54 2.85
N PRO A 158 15.84 27.93 4.11
CA PRO A 158 15.43 27.16 5.28
C PRO A 158 13.92 27.06 5.44
N ILE A 159 13.16 28.07 5.01
CA ILE A 159 11.69 28.03 5.02
C ILE A 159 11.23 26.97 4.01
N LEU A 160 11.70 27.04 2.76
CA LEU A 160 11.31 26.09 1.71
C LEU A 160 11.71 24.64 2.04
N ASP A 161 12.93 24.41 2.53
CA ASP A 161 13.43 23.07 2.86
C ASP A 161 12.57 22.42 3.96
N ASN A 162 12.20 23.17 4.99
CA ASN A 162 11.36 22.67 6.09
C ASN A 162 9.88 22.46 5.69
N TYR A 163 9.38 23.21 4.70
CA TYR A 163 8.08 22.90 4.06
C TYR A 163 8.22 21.84 2.95
N ARG A 164 9.41 21.29 2.71
CA ARG A 164 9.73 20.36 1.62
C ARG A 164 9.33 20.89 0.24
N GLN A 165 9.35 22.21 0.07
CA GLN A 165 8.98 22.94 -1.14
C GLN A 165 10.19 23.08 -2.06
N SER A 166 10.47 22.05 -2.86
CA SER A 166 11.57 22.09 -3.83
C SER A 166 11.23 23.04 -4.99
N ILE A 167 12.18 23.93 -5.31
CA ILE A 167 12.12 24.84 -6.46
C ILE A 167 13.37 24.60 -7.33
N GLN A 168 13.19 24.60 -8.65
CA GLN A 168 14.29 24.50 -9.61
C GLN A 168 14.25 25.68 -10.57
N LYS A 169 15.37 26.42 -10.66
CA LYS A 169 15.55 27.47 -11.65
C LYS A 169 15.61 26.85 -13.04
N VAL A 170 14.82 27.36 -13.98
CA VAL A 170 14.86 26.93 -15.39
C VAL A 170 15.90 27.77 -16.11
N TYR A 171 16.79 27.12 -16.86
CA TYR A 171 17.83 27.78 -17.65
C TYR A 171 17.59 27.53 -19.13
N ASP A 172 17.90 28.52 -19.98
CA ASP A 172 17.87 28.36 -21.42
C ASP A 172 19.05 27.53 -21.93
N GLU A 173 19.08 27.26 -23.24
CA GLU A 173 20.14 26.50 -23.90
C GLU A 173 21.54 27.12 -23.76
N ASN A 174 21.63 28.40 -23.38
CA ASN A 174 22.86 29.14 -23.14
C ASN A 174 23.23 29.22 -21.64
N GLY A 175 22.51 28.51 -20.77
CA GLY A 175 22.71 28.52 -19.32
C GLY A 175 22.27 29.80 -18.62
N ARG A 176 21.45 30.64 -19.27
CA ARG A 176 20.88 31.86 -18.64
C ARG A 176 19.57 31.51 -17.97
N PHE A 177 19.39 32.02 -16.75
CA PHE A 177 18.15 31.83 -16.01
C PHE A 177 16.99 32.46 -16.78
N THR A 178 15.95 31.68 -17.07
CA THR A 178 14.79 32.12 -17.88
C THR A 178 13.84 33.03 -17.12
N GLY A 179 14.05 33.23 -15.81
CA GLY A 179 13.11 33.92 -14.94
C GLY A 179 11.94 33.04 -14.47
N THR A 180 11.93 31.75 -14.81
CA THR A 180 10.88 30.80 -14.43
C THR A 180 11.41 29.71 -13.51
N PHE A 181 10.54 29.22 -12.63
CA PHE A 181 10.84 28.14 -11.71
C PHE A 181 9.95 26.94 -12.01
N SER A 182 10.53 25.75 -11.98
CA SER A 182 9.78 24.50 -11.88
C SER A 182 9.55 24.19 -10.41
N HIS A 183 8.29 24.07 -9.99
CA HIS A 183 7.94 23.65 -8.64
C HIS A 183 6.58 22.97 -8.63
N ILE A 184 6.32 22.18 -7.59
CA ILE A 184 5.02 21.56 -7.35
C ILE A 184 4.15 22.55 -6.58
N LEU A 185 2.92 22.79 -7.03
CA LEU A 185 1.96 23.61 -6.28
C LEU A 185 1.54 22.89 -4.98
N ARG A 186 1.72 23.58 -3.85
CA ARG A 186 1.26 23.13 -2.54
C ARG A 186 0.70 24.29 -1.73
N VAL A 187 -0.46 24.05 -1.11
CA VAL A 187 -1.04 24.95 -0.11
C VAL A 187 -1.09 24.20 1.22
N TYR A 188 -0.69 24.86 2.30
CA TYR A 188 -0.60 24.26 3.62
C TYR A 188 -1.70 24.79 4.53
N LEU A 189 -2.44 23.89 5.18
CA LEU A 189 -3.32 24.23 6.30
C LEU A 189 -2.56 24.07 7.61
N ILE A 190 -2.49 25.14 8.40
CA ILE A 190 -1.71 25.20 9.64
C ILE A 190 -2.62 25.60 10.79
N ASP A 191 -2.59 24.86 11.90
CA ASP A 191 -3.40 25.15 13.08
C ASP A 191 -2.82 26.25 13.98
N ARG A 192 -3.59 26.64 15.01
CA ARG A 192 -3.19 27.66 15.99
C ARG A 192 -1.88 27.31 16.72
N ASN A 193 -1.58 26.02 16.86
CA ASN A 193 -0.37 25.47 17.50
C ASN A 193 0.80 25.32 16.52
N LYS A 194 0.72 25.94 15.32
CA LYS A 194 1.77 25.90 14.30
C LYS A 194 2.06 24.48 13.82
N LYS A 195 1.04 23.61 13.79
CA LYS A 195 1.14 22.28 13.18
C LYS A 195 0.50 22.28 11.82
N ILE A 196 1.18 21.72 10.82
CA ILE A 196 0.60 21.47 9.51
C ILE A 196 -0.44 20.37 9.68
N ARG A 197 -1.67 20.61 9.22
CA ARG A 197 -2.81 19.70 9.34
C ARG A 197 -3.22 19.08 8.01
N ASN A 198 -2.91 19.76 6.89
CA ASN A 198 -3.11 19.23 5.55
C ASN A 198 -2.19 19.96 4.53
N ILE A 199 -1.93 19.32 3.39
CA ILE A 199 -1.20 19.87 2.25
C ILE A 199 -1.99 19.58 0.96
N TYR A 200 -2.50 20.63 0.30
CA TYR A 200 -3.33 20.51 -0.89
C TYR A 200 -2.48 20.60 -2.17
N SER A 201 -2.65 19.62 -3.05
CA SER A 201 -2.12 19.63 -4.43
C SER A 201 -3.18 20.14 -5.42
N VAL A 202 -2.80 20.34 -6.69
CA VAL A 202 -3.67 20.85 -7.77
C VAL A 202 -5.05 20.18 -7.80
N SER A 203 -5.11 18.84 -7.70
CA SER A 203 -6.36 18.07 -7.79
C SER A 203 -7.27 18.19 -6.56
N PHE A 204 -6.75 18.65 -5.42
CA PHE A 204 -7.49 18.76 -4.16
C PHE A 204 -7.61 20.22 -3.67
N LEU A 205 -7.09 21.19 -4.44
CA LEU A 205 -7.13 22.60 -4.11
C LEU A 205 -8.49 23.23 -4.46
N HIS A 206 -9.53 22.82 -3.73
CA HIS A 206 -10.89 23.34 -3.89
C HIS A 206 -11.32 24.19 -2.70
N THR A 207 -11.96 25.33 -3.00
CA THR A 207 -12.48 26.28 -2.00
C THR A 207 -13.30 25.58 -0.91
N ASP A 208 -14.21 24.68 -1.31
CA ASP A 208 -15.10 24.00 -0.36
C ASP A 208 -14.34 23.02 0.53
N THR A 209 -13.36 22.28 -0.02
CA THR A 209 -12.48 21.38 0.75
C THR A 209 -11.71 22.15 1.81
N LEU A 210 -11.04 23.25 1.42
CA LEU A 210 -10.24 24.07 2.33
C LEU A 210 -11.11 24.68 3.45
N ILE A 211 -12.30 25.18 3.12
CA ILE A 211 -13.23 25.73 4.12
C ILE A 211 -13.77 24.63 5.05
N ASN A 212 -14.08 23.44 4.53
CA ASN A 212 -14.55 22.31 5.33
C ASN A 212 -13.48 21.88 6.35
N ASP A 213 -12.22 21.77 5.92
CA ASP A 213 -11.08 21.42 6.77
C ASP A 213 -10.83 22.48 7.85
N VAL A 214 -10.87 23.78 7.50
CA VAL A 214 -10.77 24.86 8.49
C VAL A 214 -11.90 24.77 9.51
N LYS A 215 -13.15 24.57 9.08
CA LYS A 215 -14.29 24.43 10.00
C LYS A 215 -14.16 23.21 10.90
N THR A 216 -13.62 22.11 10.39
CA THR A 216 -13.34 20.89 11.17
C THR A 216 -12.31 21.15 12.26
N LEU A 217 -11.27 21.97 12.01
CA LEU A 217 -10.30 22.36 13.04
C LEU A 217 -10.87 23.29 14.13
N LEU A 218 -11.98 23.97 13.84
CA LEU A 218 -12.61 24.92 14.77
C LEU A 218 -13.64 24.26 15.70
N GLN A 219 -14.06 23.03 15.43
CA GLN A 219 -15.02 22.32 16.27
C GLN A 219 -14.31 21.42 17.29
N PRO A 220 -14.76 21.38 18.56
CA PRO A 220 -14.31 20.36 19.50
C PRO A 220 -14.72 18.99 18.96
N VAL A 221 -13.74 18.09 18.83
CA VAL A 221 -13.96 16.72 18.39
C VAL A 221 -14.99 16.07 19.31
N VAL A 222 -16.19 15.82 18.79
CA VAL A 222 -17.15 14.95 19.46
C VAL A 222 -16.63 13.53 19.25
N VAL A 223 -15.72 13.10 20.13
CA VAL A 223 -15.39 11.69 20.27
C VAL A 223 -16.66 11.03 20.79
N ALA A 224 -17.45 10.45 19.89
CA ALA A 224 -18.54 9.57 20.25
C ALA A 224 -17.95 8.36 20.99
N ASN A 225 -17.91 8.47 22.31
CA ASN A 225 -17.51 7.39 23.20
C ASN A 225 -18.47 6.22 23.05
N GLY A 226 -17.89 5.05 22.82
CA GLY A 226 -18.49 3.76 23.11
C GLY A 226 -19.11 3.06 21.91
N LYS A 227 -18.31 2.28 21.17
CA LYS A 227 -18.79 1.09 20.46
C LYS A 227 -17.79 -0.08 20.54
N THR A 228 -18.31 -1.14 21.15
CA THR A 228 -17.97 -2.58 21.25
C THR A 228 -16.78 -3.16 20.47
N SER A 229 -16.18 -4.20 21.09
CA SER A 229 -15.02 -5.02 20.64
C SER A 229 -15.14 -5.70 19.26
N GLU A 230 -16.26 -5.53 18.56
CA GLU A 230 -16.51 -6.09 17.23
C GLU A 230 -15.95 -5.21 16.10
N GLN A 231 -15.61 -3.94 16.36
CA GLN A 231 -15.02 -3.04 15.36
C GLN A 231 -13.49 -3.08 15.29
N VAL A 232 -12.81 -3.65 16.29
CA VAL A 232 -11.34 -3.88 16.23
C VAL A 232 -11.02 -5.01 15.24
N ALA A 233 -11.90 -6.00 15.10
CA ALA A 233 -11.78 -7.11 14.15
C ALA A 233 -12.03 -6.71 12.68
N LYS A 234 -12.36 -5.44 12.39
CA LYS A 234 -12.58 -4.96 11.02
C LYS A 234 -11.38 -4.25 10.41
N ARG A 235 -10.26 -4.02 11.12
CA ARG A 235 -9.18 -3.11 10.65
C ARG A 235 -7.90 -3.78 10.13
N PHE A 236 -7.90 -5.10 9.96
CA PHE A 236 -6.71 -5.88 9.57
C PHE A 236 -7.03 -7.04 8.64
N ARG A 237 -8.14 -6.93 7.91
CA ARG A 237 -8.47 -7.94 6.93
C ARG A 237 -7.39 -7.97 5.85
N PRO A 238 -7.33 -9.07 5.09
CA PRO A 238 -6.61 -9.07 3.84
C PRO A 238 -6.92 -7.82 3.01
N GLY A 239 -6.09 -7.50 2.01
CA GLY A 239 -6.44 -6.51 0.99
C GLY A 239 -7.80 -6.86 0.34
N ASP A 240 -8.16 -6.16 -0.73
CA ASP A 240 -9.45 -6.45 -1.33
C ASP A 240 -9.61 -7.95 -1.70
N ASP A 241 -10.74 -8.56 -1.34
CA ASP A 241 -11.01 -9.95 -1.69
C ASP A 241 -11.50 -9.99 -3.13
N LYS A 242 -10.58 -10.28 -4.05
CA LYS A 242 -10.88 -10.39 -5.48
C LYS A 242 -11.70 -11.62 -5.87
N SER A 243 -12.26 -12.36 -4.90
CA SER A 243 -13.31 -13.32 -5.21
C SER A 243 -14.45 -12.61 -5.96
N ASN A 244 -14.74 -13.07 -7.17
CA ASN A 244 -15.73 -12.48 -8.07
C ASN A 244 -15.32 -11.11 -8.67
N TYR A 245 -14.03 -10.76 -8.69
CA TYR A 245 -13.56 -9.53 -9.34
C TYR A 245 -13.88 -9.52 -10.84
N GLU A 246 -14.05 -10.68 -11.46
CA GLU A 246 -14.53 -10.86 -12.84
C GLU A 246 -15.98 -10.45 -13.06
N SER A 247 -16.71 -10.07 -12.00
CA SER A 247 -18.08 -9.61 -12.08
C SER A 247 -18.18 -8.09 -12.01
N SER A 248 -19.12 -7.51 -12.75
CA SER A 248 -19.36 -6.06 -12.77
C SER A 248 -20.06 -5.54 -11.50
N ASP A 249 -20.61 -6.43 -10.67
CA ASP A 249 -21.21 -6.12 -9.37
C ASP A 249 -20.20 -6.22 -8.21
N TYR A 250 -18.92 -6.45 -8.52
CA TYR A 250 -17.86 -6.44 -7.53
C TYR A 250 -17.85 -5.13 -6.74
N ALA A 251 -17.92 -5.26 -5.42
CA ALA A 251 -17.78 -4.14 -4.50
C ALA A 251 -16.49 -4.32 -3.70
N THR A 252 -15.63 -3.31 -3.77
CA THR A 252 -14.42 -3.28 -2.94
C THR A 252 -14.79 -3.33 -1.46
N ARG A 253 -14.09 -4.18 -0.72
CA ARG A 253 -14.11 -4.26 0.73
C ARG A 253 -12.81 -3.69 1.32
N SER A 254 -12.02 -3.00 0.49
CA SER A 254 -10.82 -2.31 0.91
C SER A 254 -11.13 -1.23 1.95
N ILE A 255 -10.24 -1.10 2.90
CA ILE A 255 -10.30 -0.10 3.95
C ILE A 255 -9.23 0.96 3.64
N ALA A 256 -9.59 2.23 3.83
CA ALA A 256 -8.68 3.36 3.68
C ALA A 256 -7.43 3.14 4.54
N LEU A 257 -6.25 3.54 4.05
CA LEU A 257 -4.99 3.35 4.76
C LEU A 257 -5.01 3.99 6.16
N ASP A 258 -5.66 5.15 6.31
CA ASP A 258 -5.78 5.88 7.58
C ASP A 258 -6.65 5.16 8.62
N ASP A 259 -7.51 4.25 8.17
CA ASP A 259 -8.34 3.40 9.03
C ASP A 259 -7.64 2.08 9.41
N ARG A 260 -6.43 1.83 8.89
CA ARG A 260 -5.60 0.68 9.25
C ARG A 260 -4.71 1.04 10.42
N THR A 261 -5.01 0.50 11.60
CA THR A 261 -4.30 0.85 12.84
C THR A 261 -3.56 -0.34 13.40
N GLY A 262 -2.27 -0.54 13.13
CA GLY A 262 -1.49 -1.69 13.63
C GLY A 262 -1.70 -2.01 15.12
N GLN A 263 -1.76 -3.30 15.47
CA GLN A 263 -1.79 -3.78 16.86
C GLN A 263 -0.70 -4.82 17.06
N THR A 264 0.26 -4.53 17.96
CA THR A 264 1.31 -5.50 18.30
C THR A 264 0.73 -6.75 18.94
N THR A 265 1.28 -7.91 18.59
CA THR A 265 0.96 -9.20 19.23
C THR A 265 2.23 -9.90 19.75
N ASP A 266 2.02 -10.88 20.63
CA ASP A 266 3.09 -11.78 21.04
C ASP A 266 3.36 -12.84 19.96
N LEU A 267 4.16 -12.46 18.96
CA LEU A 267 4.58 -13.34 17.88
C LEU A 267 5.31 -14.61 18.36
N MET A 268 5.92 -14.60 19.55
CA MET A 268 6.62 -15.78 20.07
C MET A 268 5.64 -16.90 20.43
N LYS A 269 4.39 -16.56 20.75
CA LYS A 269 3.33 -17.54 21.03
C LYS A 269 3.13 -18.51 19.87
N THR A 270 3.22 -18.04 18.62
CA THR A 270 3.02 -18.90 17.44
C THR A 270 4.17 -19.88 17.21
N VAL A 271 5.34 -19.63 17.82
CA VAL A 271 6.52 -20.50 17.76
C VAL A 271 6.46 -21.56 18.86
N TYR A 272 6.20 -21.15 20.10
CA TYR A 272 6.15 -22.06 21.25
C TYR A 272 4.85 -22.87 21.33
N HIS A 273 3.75 -22.29 20.84
CA HIS A 273 2.43 -22.91 20.79
C HIS A 273 1.84 -22.75 19.38
N PRO A 274 2.34 -23.49 18.39
CA PRO A 274 1.85 -23.38 17.02
C PRO A 274 0.34 -23.60 16.94
N PRO A 275 -0.37 -22.79 16.13
CA PRO A 275 -1.80 -22.98 15.90
C PRO A 275 -2.15 -24.42 15.53
N LYS A 276 -3.35 -24.85 15.93
CA LYS A 276 -3.83 -26.21 15.67
C LYS A 276 -3.71 -26.58 14.19
N GLY A 277 -3.29 -27.80 13.91
CA GLY A 277 -3.08 -28.29 12.55
C GLY A 277 -1.66 -28.07 12.01
N LEU A 278 -0.80 -27.36 12.76
CA LEU A 278 0.64 -27.25 12.49
C LEU A 278 1.45 -28.15 13.43
N PRO A 279 2.61 -28.67 12.96
CA PRO A 279 3.58 -29.32 13.84
C PRO A 279 4.36 -28.28 14.67
N PRO A 280 5.21 -28.72 15.62
CA PRO A 280 6.21 -27.84 16.24
C PRO A 280 7.05 -27.10 15.20
N VAL A 281 7.29 -25.80 15.42
CA VAL A 281 8.10 -24.99 14.50
C VAL A 281 9.55 -25.48 14.49
N PRO A 282 10.14 -25.77 13.32
CA PRO A 282 11.56 -26.08 13.21
C PRO A 282 12.41 -24.85 13.56
N VAL A 283 13.24 -24.99 14.61
CA VAL A 283 14.17 -23.93 15.05
C VAL A 283 15.61 -24.47 15.01
N PRO A 284 16.50 -23.88 14.19
CA PRO A 284 17.90 -24.29 14.15
C PRO A 284 18.62 -24.03 15.48
N ALA A 285 19.45 -24.98 15.92
CA ALA A 285 20.20 -24.85 17.18
C ALA A 285 21.16 -23.64 17.20
N ASN A 286 21.72 -23.26 16.04
CA ASN A 286 22.59 -22.10 15.89
C ASN A 286 21.83 -20.77 15.75
N ASN A 287 20.51 -20.81 15.58
CA ASN A 287 19.66 -19.62 15.54
C ASN A 287 18.36 -19.80 16.33
N PRO A 288 18.44 -19.88 17.68
CA PRO A 288 17.26 -19.90 18.52
C PRO A 288 16.46 -18.60 18.33
N VAL A 289 15.14 -18.72 18.22
CA VAL A 289 14.23 -17.58 18.13
C VAL A 289 14.15 -16.91 19.50
N THR A 290 14.42 -15.60 19.53
CA THR A 290 14.35 -14.76 20.74
C THR A 290 13.59 -13.49 20.40
N THR A 291 13.00 -12.84 21.40
CA THR A 291 12.25 -11.60 21.21
C THR A 291 13.11 -10.52 20.53
N GLU A 292 14.37 -10.39 20.94
CA GLU A 292 15.32 -9.41 20.37
C GLU A 292 15.59 -9.67 18.88
N LYS A 293 15.80 -10.93 18.49
CA LYS A 293 16.02 -11.29 17.08
C LYS A 293 14.75 -11.10 16.25
N VAL A 294 13.59 -11.45 16.78
CA VAL A 294 12.30 -11.25 16.11
C VAL A 294 12.03 -9.77 15.89
N GLN A 295 12.24 -8.93 16.91
CA GLN A 295 12.05 -7.47 16.79
C GLN A 295 13.00 -6.84 15.78
N LEU A 296 14.28 -7.24 15.80
CA LEU A 296 15.26 -6.78 14.82
C LEU A 296 14.92 -7.25 13.40
N GLY A 297 14.59 -8.53 13.22
CA GLY A 297 14.16 -9.09 11.94
C GLY A 297 12.91 -8.41 11.40
N ARG A 298 11.93 -8.16 12.27
CA ARG A 298 10.71 -7.43 11.94
C ARG A 298 11.03 -6.01 11.48
N LYS A 299 11.87 -5.26 12.20
CA LYS A 299 12.29 -3.91 11.74
C LYS A 299 12.97 -3.97 10.36
N LEU A 300 13.92 -4.89 10.16
CA LEU A 300 14.60 -5.07 8.88
C LEU A 300 13.63 -5.40 7.73
N PHE A 301 12.66 -6.28 7.98
CA PHE A 301 11.69 -6.72 6.97
C PHE A 301 10.86 -5.58 6.35
N TYR A 302 10.53 -4.56 7.15
CA TYR A 302 9.78 -3.39 6.70
C TYR A 302 10.65 -2.18 6.35
N ASP A 303 11.98 -2.27 6.48
CA ASP A 303 12.89 -1.15 6.23
C ASP A 303 13.25 -1.02 4.74
N ARG A 304 12.84 0.09 4.14
CA ARG A 304 13.08 0.39 2.72
C ARG A 304 14.55 0.73 2.43
N ARG A 305 15.31 1.17 3.44
CA ARG A 305 16.73 1.54 3.33
C ARG A 305 17.62 0.33 3.06
N LEU A 306 17.10 -0.88 3.19
CA LEU A 306 17.82 -2.09 2.81
C LEU A 306 17.98 -2.25 1.30
N SER A 307 17.16 -1.62 0.45
CA SER A 307 17.36 -1.67 -1.00
C SER A 307 18.43 -0.69 -1.47
N LEU A 308 18.95 -0.89 -2.69
CA LEU A 308 19.97 -0.04 -3.31
C LEU A 308 19.66 1.46 -3.17
N ASN A 309 18.45 1.85 -3.55
CA ASN A 309 17.97 3.23 -3.64
C ASN A 309 17.07 3.65 -2.46
N ASN A 310 17.02 2.87 -1.39
CA ASN A 310 16.22 3.12 -0.19
C ASN A 310 14.70 3.19 -0.43
N THR A 311 14.18 2.46 -1.42
CA THR A 311 12.75 2.50 -1.78
C THR A 311 12.02 1.16 -1.67
N PHE A 312 12.72 0.04 -1.45
CA PHE A 312 12.11 -1.31 -1.38
C PHE A 312 12.38 -2.01 -0.06
N SER A 313 11.36 -2.66 0.49
CA SER A 313 11.46 -3.57 1.63
C SER A 313 10.83 -4.93 1.29
N CYS A 314 11.09 -5.95 2.10
CA CYS A 314 10.50 -7.29 1.91
C CYS A 314 8.96 -7.21 1.88
N ALA A 315 8.39 -6.34 2.72
CA ALA A 315 6.95 -6.12 2.85
C ALA A 315 6.26 -5.54 1.60
N MET A 316 7.02 -5.06 0.60
CA MET A 316 6.43 -4.57 -0.66
C MET A 316 6.11 -5.70 -1.65
N CYS A 317 6.80 -6.84 -1.54
CA CYS A 317 6.53 -8.04 -2.32
C CYS A 317 5.77 -9.09 -1.51
N HIS A 318 5.93 -9.07 -0.19
CA HIS A 318 5.28 -9.95 0.78
C HIS A 318 4.32 -9.14 1.65
N ILE A 319 3.28 -8.61 1.02
CA ILE A 319 2.37 -7.64 1.61
C ILE A 319 1.45 -8.36 2.62
N PRO A 320 1.48 -8.01 3.92
CA PRO A 320 0.83 -8.77 4.99
C PRO A 320 -0.65 -9.04 4.71
N GLU A 321 -1.40 -8.00 4.35
CA GLU A 321 -2.81 -8.09 4.04
C GLU A 321 -3.07 -8.83 2.73
N GLN A 322 -2.12 -8.96 1.82
CA GLN A 322 -2.31 -9.77 0.61
C GLN A 322 -1.94 -11.24 0.86
N GLY A 323 -1.86 -11.66 2.12
CA GLY A 323 -1.46 -13.00 2.50
C GLY A 323 0.06 -13.17 2.57
N PHE A 324 0.80 -12.11 2.92
CA PHE A 324 2.27 -12.03 2.83
C PHE A 324 2.80 -12.43 1.44
N THR A 325 2.08 -12.01 0.40
CA THR A 325 2.45 -12.13 -1.03
C THR A 325 2.06 -10.82 -1.74
N SER A 326 2.14 -10.78 -3.07
CA SER A 326 1.62 -9.73 -3.93
C SER A 326 0.49 -10.32 -4.75
N ASN A 327 -0.76 -9.98 -4.41
CA ASN A 327 -1.97 -10.50 -5.05
C ASN A 327 -2.58 -9.54 -6.10
N GLU A 328 -2.05 -8.32 -6.18
CA GLU A 328 -2.45 -7.31 -7.16
C GLU A 328 -1.81 -7.54 -8.54
N MET A 329 -0.71 -8.30 -8.59
CA MET A 329 0.08 -8.54 -9.80
C MET A 329 0.41 -10.02 -9.96
N LYS A 330 0.53 -10.49 -11.20
CA LYS A 330 0.98 -11.87 -11.49
C LYS A 330 2.37 -12.14 -10.92
N THR A 331 3.24 -11.14 -11.05
CA THR A 331 4.64 -11.14 -10.62
C THR A 331 4.97 -9.78 -10.03
N ALA A 332 5.76 -9.76 -8.96
CA ALA A 332 6.13 -8.52 -8.29
C ALA A 332 7.03 -7.61 -9.16
N VAL A 333 7.10 -6.34 -8.79
CA VAL A 333 7.93 -5.33 -9.42
C VAL A 333 8.96 -4.85 -8.41
N GLY A 334 10.24 -4.95 -8.75
CA GLY A 334 11.34 -4.46 -7.93
C GLY A 334 11.85 -3.09 -8.36
N VAL A 335 13.11 -2.81 -8.01
CA VAL A 335 13.79 -1.53 -8.26
C VAL A 335 13.68 -1.11 -9.73
N GLU A 336 13.31 0.17 -9.93
CA GLU A 336 13.16 0.83 -11.25
C GLU A 336 12.10 0.22 -12.18
N GLY A 337 11.09 -0.47 -11.61
CA GLY A 337 10.00 -1.02 -12.41
C GLY A 337 10.30 -2.39 -13.03
N ARG A 338 11.43 -3.01 -12.69
CA ARG A 338 11.83 -4.32 -13.21
C ARG A 338 10.90 -5.41 -12.65
N THR A 339 10.31 -6.20 -13.55
CA THR A 339 9.39 -7.27 -13.16
C THR A 339 10.16 -8.56 -12.87
N VAL A 340 9.77 -9.29 -11.84
CA VAL A 340 10.33 -10.62 -11.57
C VAL A 340 9.66 -11.70 -12.44
N LYS A 341 10.36 -12.81 -12.69
CA LYS A 341 9.82 -13.89 -13.54
C LYS A 341 8.72 -14.73 -12.88
N ARG A 342 8.65 -14.71 -11.53
CA ARG A 342 7.81 -15.60 -10.72
C ARG A 342 6.91 -14.81 -9.77
N ASN A 343 5.76 -15.39 -9.44
CA ASN A 343 4.89 -14.91 -8.40
C ASN A 343 5.58 -15.00 -7.03
N SER A 344 5.38 -13.99 -6.17
CA SER A 344 5.93 -13.98 -4.81
C SER A 344 5.23 -15.05 -3.97
N PRO A 345 5.90 -16.07 -3.44
CA PRO A 345 5.22 -17.03 -2.56
C PRO A 345 4.78 -16.35 -1.24
N THR A 346 3.72 -16.85 -0.63
CA THR A 346 3.34 -16.42 0.73
C THR A 346 4.42 -16.78 1.75
N LEU A 347 4.62 -15.92 2.75
CA LEU A 347 5.47 -16.21 3.90
C LEU A 347 4.74 -16.89 5.06
N TYR A 348 3.41 -17.06 4.97
CA TYR A 348 2.71 -17.85 5.96
C TYR A 348 3.28 -19.25 6.03
N ASN A 349 3.64 -19.67 7.24
CA ASN A 349 4.13 -21.00 7.56
C ASN A 349 5.45 -21.33 6.84
N VAL A 350 6.24 -20.32 6.45
CA VAL A 350 7.48 -20.52 5.70
C VAL A 350 8.53 -21.32 6.49
N ALA A 351 8.46 -21.26 7.82
CA ALA A 351 9.30 -21.98 8.77
C ALA A 351 9.35 -23.51 8.56
N TYR A 352 8.31 -24.08 7.95
CA TYR A 352 8.19 -25.53 7.76
C TYR A 352 8.72 -26.01 6.41
N TYR A 353 9.12 -25.11 5.50
CA TYR A 353 9.71 -25.54 4.24
C TYR A 353 11.16 -26.01 4.42
N THR A 354 11.50 -27.11 3.76
CA THR A 354 12.87 -27.63 3.70
C THR A 354 13.64 -27.14 2.48
N LYS A 355 12.91 -26.61 1.49
CA LYS A 355 13.41 -25.98 0.27
C LYS A 355 12.64 -24.68 0.04
N LEU A 356 13.36 -23.61 -0.27
CA LEU A 356 12.84 -22.25 -0.46
C LEU A 356 12.97 -21.81 -1.91
N PHE A 357 12.17 -20.81 -2.28
CA PHE A 357 11.83 -20.46 -3.67
C PHE A 357 11.05 -21.54 -4.41
N HIS A 358 10.43 -21.18 -5.55
CA HIS A 358 9.68 -22.11 -6.40
C HIS A 358 10.57 -23.20 -7.01
N ASP A 359 11.86 -22.93 -7.24
CA ASP A 359 12.85 -23.89 -7.76
C ASP A 359 13.64 -24.59 -6.65
N GLY A 360 13.42 -24.26 -5.38
CA GLY A 360 14.09 -24.91 -4.27
C GLY A 360 15.60 -24.67 -4.17
N ARG A 361 16.10 -23.57 -4.76
CA ARG A 361 17.55 -23.28 -4.79
C ARG A 361 18.16 -22.98 -3.43
N GLU A 362 17.33 -22.68 -2.42
CA GLU A 362 17.78 -22.47 -1.05
C GLU A 362 17.21 -23.48 -0.07
N ASN A 363 17.94 -23.71 1.02
CA ASN A 363 17.60 -24.71 2.04
C ASN A 363 17.43 -24.13 3.46
N SER A 364 17.66 -22.82 3.64
CA SER A 364 17.50 -22.15 4.93
C SER A 364 17.02 -20.72 4.76
N LEU A 365 16.18 -20.25 5.70
CA LEU A 365 15.70 -18.88 5.71
C LEU A 365 16.86 -17.89 5.92
N GLU A 366 17.84 -18.29 6.72
CA GLU A 366 19.06 -17.52 7.00
C GLU A 366 19.85 -17.17 5.72
N HIS A 367 19.85 -18.04 4.72
CA HIS A 367 20.55 -17.80 3.46
C HIS A 367 19.64 -17.21 2.39
N GLN A 368 18.35 -17.59 2.39
CA GLN A 368 17.38 -17.17 1.38
C GLN A 368 17.31 -15.65 1.23
N VAL A 369 17.44 -14.90 2.33
CA VAL A 369 17.37 -13.43 2.37
C VAL A 369 18.34 -12.74 1.40
N TRP A 370 19.49 -13.37 1.08
CA TRP A 370 20.49 -12.77 0.21
C TRP A 370 20.07 -12.77 -1.25
N GLY A 371 19.17 -13.67 -1.65
CA GLY A 371 18.57 -13.67 -2.99
C GLY A 371 17.90 -12.33 -3.32
N PRO A 372 16.80 -11.94 -2.63
CA PRO A 372 16.10 -10.69 -2.90
C PRO A 372 16.96 -9.45 -2.66
N LEU A 373 17.85 -9.47 -1.66
CA LEU A 373 18.74 -8.34 -1.35
C LEU A 373 19.69 -7.98 -2.51
N LEU A 374 20.17 -8.99 -3.25
CA LEU A 374 21.17 -8.85 -4.31
C LEU A 374 20.57 -8.92 -5.73
N ALA A 375 19.37 -9.47 -5.89
CA ALA A 375 18.73 -9.59 -7.19
C ALA A 375 18.46 -8.20 -7.79
N HIS A 376 18.94 -7.99 -9.02
CA HIS A 376 18.91 -6.68 -9.71
C HIS A 376 17.48 -6.21 -10.03
N ASN A 377 16.54 -7.15 -10.13
CA ASN A 377 15.12 -6.92 -10.35
C ASN A 377 14.29 -7.01 -9.06
N GLU A 378 14.94 -7.03 -7.89
CA GLU A 378 14.30 -6.97 -6.57
C GLU A 378 14.87 -5.78 -5.79
N MET A 379 15.76 -5.98 -4.82
CA MET A 379 16.32 -4.90 -3.99
C MET A 379 17.66 -4.34 -4.51
N ALA A 380 18.28 -5.02 -5.48
CA ALA A 380 19.38 -4.54 -6.32
C ALA A 380 20.66 -4.06 -5.62
N ASN A 381 20.97 -4.50 -4.39
CA ASN A 381 22.24 -4.13 -3.78
C ASN A 381 23.42 -4.72 -4.56
N PRO A 382 24.53 -3.98 -4.72
CA PRO A 382 25.63 -4.40 -5.59
C PRO A 382 26.45 -5.56 -4.99
N SER A 383 26.42 -5.72 -3.66
CA SER A 383 27.12 -6.78 -2.95
C SER A 383 26.59 -6.96 -1.52
N ILE A 384 26.91 -8.10 -0.91
CA ILE A 384 26.67 -8.36 0.52
C ILE A 384 27.34 -7.29 1.39
N GLY A 385 28.58 -6.91 1.04
CA GLY A 385 29.36 -5.90 1.76
C GLY A 385 28.65 -4.55 1.81
N SER A 386 28.01 -4.13 0.71
CA SER A 386 27.24 -2.89 0.67
C SER A 386 26.05 -2.89 1.64
N VAL A 387 25.34 -4.01 1.77
CA VAL A 387 24.24 -4.14 2.74
C VAL A 387 24.76 -4.10 4.18
N ILE A 388 25.86 -4.81 4.46
CA ILE A 388 26.48 -4.81 5.79
C ILE A 388 26.96 -3.40 6.16
N GLU A 389 27.63 -2.70 5.25
CA GLU A 389 28.12 -1.33 5.46
C GLU A 389 26.97 -0.35 5.73
N LYS A 390 25.86 -0.44 5.00
CA LYS A 390 24.65 0.36 5.26
C LYS A 390 24.17 0.20 6.70
N LEU A 391 24.06 -1.05 7.18
CA LEU A 391 23.62 -1.34 8.55
C LEU A 391 24.68 -0.98 9.60
N HIS A 392 25.96 -1.11 9.26
CA HIS A 392 27.07 -0.73 10.14
C HIS A 392 27.18 0.79 10.31
N ASN A 393 26.78 1.58 9.31
CA ASN A 393 26.78 3.03 9.42
C ASN A 393 25.55 3.60 10.15
N ASP A 394 24.57 2.77 10.47
CA ASP A 394 23.40 3.15 11.27
C ASP A 394 23.61 2.76 12.75
N SER A 395 23.71 3.78 13.61
CA SER A 395 23.96 3.58 15.05
C SER A 395 22.84 2.81 15.77
N GLU A 396 21.58 2.95 15.32
CA GLU A 396 20.44 2.22 15.88
C GLU A 396 20.58 0.73 15.57
N TYR A 397 20.88 0.40 14.31
CA TYR A 397 21.07 -1.00 13.92
C TYR A 397 22.23 -1.66 14.66
N ASN A 398 23.38 -0.99 14.80
CA ASN A 398 24.48 -1.55 15.59
C ASN A 398 24.08 -1.89 17.03
N ALA A 399 23.31 -1.01 17.68
CA ALA A 399 22.81 -1.25 19.03
C ALA A 399 21.85 -2.45 19.06
N LEU A 400 20.93 -2.54 18.10
CA LEU A 400 19.97 -3.66 17.99
C LEU A 400 20.67 -4.99 17.70
N PHE A 401 21.64 -5.04 16.79
CA PHE A 401 22.44 -6.23 16.51
C PHE A 401 23.26 -6.66 17.72
N LYS A 402 23.92 -5.72 18.41
CA LYS A 402 24.65 -6.02 19.64
C LYS A 402 23.73 -6.57 20.73
N LYS A 403 22.51 -6.05 20.85
CA LYS A 403 21.50 -6.57 21.79
C LYS A 403 21.05 -7.98 21.43
N ALA A 404 20.79 -8.26 20.16
CA ALA A 404 20.25 -9.55 19.71
C ALA A 404 21.30 -10.67 19.57
N PHE A 405 22.56 -10.33 19.25
CA PHE A 405 23.60 -11.30 18.90
C PHE A 405 24.93 -11.11 19.64
N GLY A 406 25.09 -10.04 20.44
CA GLY A 406 26.36 -9.69 21.07
C GLY A 406 27.43 -9.12 20.12
N LYS A 407 27.10 -8.97 18.83
CA LYS A 407 27.98 -8.47 17.77
C LYS A 407 27.18 -7.68 16.73
N GLY A 408 27.86 -6.94 15.87
CA GLY A 408 27.26 -6.09 14.84
C GLY A 408 26.61 -6.85 13.67
N PRO A 409 26.13 -6.13 12.64
CA PRO A 409 25.61 -6.73 11.42
C PRO A 409 26.72 -7.51 10.69
N THR A 410 26.43 -8.77 10.37
CA THR A 410 27.26 -9.67 9.56
C THR A 410 26.36 -10.46 8.60
N ILE A 411 26.97 -11.20 7.68
CA ILE A 411 26.22 -12.10 6.78
C ILE A 411 25.28 -13.04 7.55
N GLU A 412 25.76 -13.58 8.69
CA GLU A 412 24.98 -14.49 9.52
C GLU A 412 23.91 -13.75 10.34
N THR A 413 24.25 -12.65 11.02
CA THR A 413 23.31 -12.01 11.95
C THR A 413 22.13 -11.37 11.23
N ILE A 414 22.35 -10.82 10.03
CA ILE A 414 21.28 -10.25 9.20
C ILE A 414 20.29 -11.35 8.79
N GLY A 415 20.81 -12.44 8.21
CA GLY A 415 19.97 -13.59 7.81
C GLY A 415 19.26 -14.22 9.00
N MET A 416 19.94 -14.39 10.13
CA MET A 416 19.35 -14.93 11.35
C MET A 416 18.25 -14.05 11.94
N ALA A 417 18.37 -12.73 11.85
CA ALA A 417 17.37 -11.81 12.36
C ALA A 417 16.08 -11.92 11.54
N ILE A 418 16.17 -11.75 10.22
CA ILE A 418 15.01 -11.82 9.31
C ILE A 418 14.35 -13.19 9.38
N ALA A 419 15.15 -14.26 9.33
CA ALA A 419 14.65 -15.63 9.49
C ALA A 419 13.97 -15.89 10.85
N SER A 420 14.38 -15.19 11.92
CA SER A 420 13.70 -15.29 13.22
C SER A 420 12.30 -14.69 13.16
N TYR A 421 12.12 -13.55 12.48
CA TYR A 421 10.81 -12.95 12.27
C TYR A 421 9.92 -13.81 11.38
N GLU A 422 10.42 -14.28 10.23
CA GLU A 422 9.66 -15.15 9.32
C GLU A 422 9.17 -16.44 10.00
N ARG A 423 9.95 -16.98 10.94
CA ARG A 423 9.54 -18.15 11.74
C ARG A 423 8.35 -17.92 12.64
N THR A 424 7.96 -16.67 12.89
CA THR A 424 6.78 -16.34 13.70
C THR A 424 5.49 -16.22 12.88
N LEU A 425 5.58 -16.20 11.55
CA LEU A 425 4.43 -16.02 10.64
C LEU A 425 3.64 -17.32 10.43
N ASN A 426 3.22 -17.96 11.52
CA ASN A 426 2.53 -19.25 11.49
C ASN A 426 1.02 -19.07 11.59
N SER A 427 0.30 -19.41 10.52
CA SER A 427 -1.16 -19.37 10.47
C SER A 427 -1.76 -20.77 10.44
N GLY A 428 -2.79 -21.01 11.25
CA GLY A 428 -3.46 -22.30 11.37
C GLY A 428 -4.76 -22.19 12.17
N ASN A 429 -5.18 -23.28 12.80
CA ASN A 429 -6.47 -23.38 13.47
C ASN A 429 -7.67 -23.03 12.55
N SER A 430 -7.52 -23.35 11.26
CA SER A 430 -8.54 -23.13 10.24
C SER A 430 -9.84 -23.90 10.52
N ALA A 431 -10.90 -23.58 9.78
CA ALA A 431 -12.16 -24.34 9.83
C ALA A 431 -11.93 -25.85 9.61
N PHE A 432 -11.04 -26.20 8.67
CA PHE A 432 -10.61 -27.58 8.49
C PHE A 432 -9.87 -28.14 9.72
N ASP A 433 -8.92 -27.39 10.30
CA ASP A 433 -8.13 -27.88 11.43
C ASP A 433 -9.01 -28.17 12.65
N ARG A 434 -10.01 -27.32 12.93
CA ARG A 434 -10.97 -27.52 14.01
C ARG A 434 -11.86 -28.74 13.77
N TRP A 435 -12.35 -28.92 12.54
CA TRP A 435 -13.16 -30.08 12.17
C TRP A 435 -12.37 -31.39 12.24
N TYR A 436 -11.18 -31.43 11.63
CA TYR A 436 -10.41 -32.64 11.43
C TYR A 436 -9.57 -33.05 12.65
N TYR A 437 -8.94 -32.10 13.35
CA TYR A 437 -8.03 -32.39 14.47
C TYR A 437 -8.60 -32.06 15.86
N SER A 438 -9.70 -31.32 15.93
CA SER A 438 -10.36 -30.96 17.20
C SER A 438 -11.77 -31.55 17.32
N ASN A 439 -12.22 -32.31 16.31
CA ASN A 439 -13.54 -32.95 16.25
C ASN A 439 -14.72 -31.96 16.38
N ASP A 440 -14.53 -30.70 16.02
CA ASP A 440 -15.63 -29.73 15.94
C ASP A 440 -16.47 -29.98 14.67
N LYS A 441 -17.56 -30.72 14.84
CA LYS A 441 -18.43 -31.12 13.72
C LYS A 441 -19.10 -29.95 13.00
N GLN A 442 -19.16 -28.77 13.62
CA GLN A 442 -19.81 -27.59 13.04
C GLN A 442 -18.82 -26.65 12.34
N ALA A 443 -17.51 -26.82 12.57
CA ALA A 443 -16.49 -25.94 11.99
C ALA A 443 -16.42 -25.99 10.45
N LEU A 444 -16.76 -27.13 9.83
CA LEU A 444 -16.67 -27.32 8.38
C LEU A 444 -18.05 -27.61 7.78
N ASN A 445 -18.47 -26.81 6.79
CA ASN A 445 -19.76 -26.98 6.14
C ASN A 445 -19.80 -28.24 5.25
N THR A 446 -21.01 -28.69 4.89
CA THR A 446 -21.21 -29.95 4.16
C THR A 446 -20.59 -29.97 2.76
N SER A 447 -20.48 -28.82 2.09
CA SER A 447 -19.83 -28.70 0.78
C SER A 447 -18.32 -28.91 0.90
N ALA A 448 -17.67 -28.23 1.84
CA ALA A 448 -16.25 -28.40 2.11
C ALA A 448 -15.91 -29.81 2.62
N GLN A 449 -16.81 -30.48 3.38
CA GLN A 449 -16.64 -31.89 3.74
C GLN A 449 -16.66 -32.83 2.52
N ARG A 450 -17.53 -32.57 1.53
CA ARG A 450 -17.51 -33.32 0.25
C ARG A 450 -16.24 -33.00 -0.55
N GLY A 451 -15.83 -31.73 -0.56
CA GLY A 451 -14.56 -31.28 -1.15
C GLY A 451 -13.36 -32.01 -0.57
N PHE A 452 -13.30 -32.17 0.76
CA PHE A 452 -12.25 -32.95 1.41
C PHE A 452 -12.21 -34.41 0.95
N LYS A 453 -13.37 -35.07 0.83
CA LYS A 453 -13.44 -36.44 0.31
C LYS A 453 -12.95 -36.56 -1.13
N LEU A 454 -13.19 -35.54 -1.96
CA LEU A 454 -12.65 -35.46 -3.31
C LEU A 454 -11.12 -35.28 -3.27
N PHE A 455 -10.64 -34.32 -2.47
CA PHE A 455 -9.24 -33.99 -2.29
C PHE A 455 -8.38 -35.20 -1.89
N SER A 456 -8.84 -35.99 -0.92
CA SER A 456 -8.15 -37.19 -0.43
C SER A 456 -8.50 -38.48 -1.20
N GLY A 457 -9.42 -38.40 -2.15
CA GLY A 457 -10.00 -39.55 -2.84
C GLY A 457 -9.90 -39.39 -4.35
N LYS A 458 -11.05 -39.14 -5.01
CA LYS A 458 -11.17 -39.09 -6.48
C LYS A 458 -10.15 -38.14 -7.14
N ALA A 459 -9.93 -36.95 -6.57
CA ALA A 459 -9.05 -35.94 -7.15
C ALA A 459 -7.56 -36.18 -6.82
N GLN A 460 -7.24 -37.04 -5.85
CA GLN A 460 -5.88 -37.44 -5.46
C GLN A 460 -4.92 -36.29 -5.12
N CYS A 461 -5.43 -35.09 -4.81
CA CYS A 461 -4.63 -33.90 -4.51
C CYS A 461 -3.70 -34.12 -3.29
N SER A 462 -4.14 -34.93 -2.33
CA SER A 462 -3.35 -35.25 -1.13
C SER A 462 -2.05 -36.02 -1.40
N SER A 463 -1.84 -36.51 -2.63
CA SER A 463 -0.60 -37.20 -3.02
C SER A 463 0.62 -36.29 -2.96
N CYS A 464 0.46 -35.02 -3.37
CA CYS A 464 1.49 -33.98 -3.24
C CYS A 464 1.17 -33.02 -2.08
N HIS A 465 -0.10 -32.72 -1.86
CA HIS A 465 -0.54 -31.82 -0.78
C HIS A 465 -0.86 -32.61 0.50
N SER A 466 0.21 -33.14 1.11
CA SER A 466 0.12 -34.15 2.16
C SER A 466 -0.61 -33.70 3.45
N ILE A 467 -1.35 -34.64 4.04
CA ILE A 467 -2.03 -34.52 5.34
C ILE A 467 -1.56 -35.66 6.23
N SER A 468 -1.10 -35.36 7.45
CA SER A 468 -0.70 -36.36 8.43
C SER A 468 -1.80 -36.60 9.47
N LYS A 469 -1.58 -37.57 10.37
CA LYS A 469 -2.49 -37.85 11.48
C LYS A 469 -2.58 -36.71 12.51
N LYS A 470 -1.54 -35.89 12.65
CA LYS A 470 -1.44 -34.88 13.72
C LYS A 470 -1.48 -33.43 13.22
N HIS A 471 -1.14 -33.22 11.95
CA HIS A 471 -1.03 -31.91 11.33
C HIS A 471 -1.15 -32.02 9.81
N ALA A 472 -1.49 -30.92 9.12
CA ALA A 472 -1.49 -30.85 7.67
C ALA A 472 -0.68 -29.64 7.25
N LEU A 473 0.43 -29.80 6.54
CA LEU A 473 1.10 -28.67 5.89
C LEU A 473 0.64 -28.49 4.44
N PHE A 474 -0.11 -29.46 3.89
CA PHE A 474 -0.60 -29.44 2.52
C PHE A 474 0.50 -29.23 1.48
N THR A 475 1.67 -29.80 1.73
CA THR A 475 2.81 -29.84 0.83
C THR A 475 3.68 -31.05 1.20
N ASP A 476 4.32 -31.63 0.21
CA ASP A 476 5.35 -32.65 0.36
C ASP A 476 6.77 -32.08 0.23
N ASN A 477 6.90 -30.77 -0.03
CA ASN A 477 8.16 -30.09 -0.37
C ASN A 477 8.89 -30.68 -1.61
N ALA A 478 8.24 -31.54 -2.38
CA ALA A 478 8.80 -32.11 -3.60
C ALA A 478 8.61 -31.18 -4.79
N PHE A 479 9.14 -31.56 -5.95
CA PHE A 479 9.07 -30.80 -7.18
C PHE A 479 8.27 -31.58 -8.21
N HIS A 480 7.34 -30.91 -8.88
CA HIS A 480 6.50 -31.53 -9.91
C HIS A 480 6.35 -30.61 -11.10
N ASN A 481 6.21 -31.20 -12.27
CA ASN A 481 5.88 -30.49 -13.50
C ASN A 481 4.39 -30.65 -13.81
N THR A 482 3.67 -29.53 -13.81
CA THR A 482 2.25 -29.45 -14.20
C THR A 482 2.06 -29.10 -15.68
N GLY A 483 3.14 -28.75 -16.36
CA GLY A 483 3.16 -28.31 -17.75
C GLY A 483 2.98 -26.80 -17.96
N ILE A 484 2.72 -26.00 -16.92
CA ILE A 484 2.59 -24.54 -17.07
C ILE A 484 3.91 -23.90 -17.51
N GLY A 485 5.04 -24.32 -16.92
CA GLY A 485 6.36 -23.80 -17.32
C GLY A 485 6.69 -24.15 -18.78
N TYR A 486 6.34 -25.36 -19.21
CA TYR A 486 6.48 -25.80 -20.61
C TYR A 486 5.66 -24.93 -21.56
N ARG A 487 4.36 -24.76 -21.28
CA ARG A 487 3.46 -23.93 -22.11
C ARG A 487 4.01 -22.51 -22.30
N GLU A 488 4.52 -21.92 -21.22
CA GLU A 488 5.11 -20.58 -21.25
C GLU A 488 6.39 -20.55 -22.10
N ALA A 489 7.30 -21.51 -21.89
CA ALA A 489 8.57 -21.59 -22.61
C ALA A 489 8.40 -21.84 -24.10
N MET A 490 7.33 -22.55 -24.49
CA MET A 490 6.97 -22.79 -25.89
C MET A 490 6.28 -21.58 -26.55
N ARG A 491 6.05 -20.49 -25.81
CA ARG A 491 5.49 -19.21 -26.31
C ARG A 491 4.30 -19.40 -27.22
N SER A 492 3.38 -20.30 -26.87
CA SER A 492 2.07 -20.36 -27.52
C SER A 492 1.23 -19.19 -27.00
N THR A 493 1.63 -17.97 -27.36
CA THR A 493 0.85 -16.78 -27.05
C THR A 493 -0.32 -16.75 -28.01
N ALA A 494 -1.53 -16.72 -27.44
CA ALA A 494 -2.71 -16.41 -28.22
C ALA A 494 -2.49 -15.06 -28.92
N LYS A 495 -3.01 -14.93 -30.16
CA LYS A 495 -2.90 -13.69 -30.95
C LYS A 495 -3.39 -12.46 -30.18
N THR A 496 -4.35 -12.66 -29.29
CA THR A 496 -4.85 -11.65 -28.36
C THR A 496 -4.76 -12.15 -26.93
N GLN A 497 -4.45 -11.23 -26.02
CA GLN A 497 -4.51 -11.45 -24.58
C GLN A 497 -5.71 -10.70 -24.00
N ARG A 498 -6.58 -11.45 -23.33
CA ARG A 498 -7.70 -10.87 -22.58
C ARG A 498 -7.18 -10.27 -21.28
N VAL A 499 -7.31 -8.96 -21.13
CA VAL A 499 -6.83 -8.18 -19.98
C VAL A 499 -8.02 -7.60 -19.24
N GLN A 500 -8.06 -7.80 -17.92
CA GLN A 500 -9.05 -7.16 -17.07
C GLN A 500 -8.57 -5.77 -16.68
N VAL A 501 -9.35 -4.73 -17.01
CA VAL A 501 -9.00 -3.31 -16.76
C VAL A 501 -9.80 -2.69 -15.62
N ALA A 502 -10.95 -3.29 -15.28
CA ALA A 502 -11.78 -2.94 -14.13
C ALA A 502 -12.60 -4.19 -13.72
N PRO A 503 -13.26 -4.21 -12.54
CA PRO A 503 -14.09 -5.33 -12.16
C PRO A 503 -15.16 -5.64 -13.23
N GLY A 504 -15.19 -6.90 -13.70
CA GLY A 504 -16.02 -7.34 -14.82
C GLY A 504 -15.73 -6.75 -16.21
N VAL A 505 -14.77 -5.85 -16.35
CA VAL A 505 -14.42 -5.21 -17.63
C VAL A 505 -13.14 -5.82 -18.19
N PHE A 506 -13.28 -6.45 -19.36
CA PHE A 506 -12.18 -7.07 -20.09
C PHE A 506 -12.00 -6.41 -21.45
N VAL A 507 -10.75 -6.28 -21.88
CA VAL A 507 -10.36 -5.86 -23.22
C VAL A 507 -9.43 -6.91 -23.82
N ASP A 508 -9.60 -7.21 -25.10
CA ASP A 508 -8.68 -8.08 -25.82
C ASP A 508 -7.60 -7.20 -26.46
N ILE A 509 -6.35 -7.41 -26.06
CA ILE A 509 -5.21 -6.65 -26.54
C ILE A 509 -4.39 -7.55 -27.46
N ASP A 510 -3.97 -7.04 -28.62
CA ASP A 510 -3.07 -7.78 -29.52
C ASP A 510 -1.73 -8.06 -28.82
N SER A 511 -1.24 -9.30 -28.88
CA SER A 511 0.01 -9.67 -28.24
C SER A 511 1.19 -8.85 -28.76
N GLN A 512 1.18 -8.43 -30.04
CA GLN A 512 2.22 -7.59 -30.62
C GLN A 512 2.30 -6.22 -29.94
N LEU A 513 1.16 -5.66 -29.53
CA LEU A 513 1.13 -4.38 -28.82
C LEU A 513 1.73 -4.54 -27.42
N ILE A 514 1.41 -5.63 -26.72
CA ILE A 514 2.01 -5.94 -25.41
C ILE A 514 3.53 -6.14 -25.55
N ASP A 515 3.95 -6.92 -26.54
CA ASP A 515 5.36 -7.21 -26.81
C ASP A 515 6.15 -5.94 -27.16
N SER A 516 5.51 -4.95 -27.80
CA SER A 516 6.16 -3.67 -28.16
C SER A 516 6.54 -2.79 -26.97
N VAL A 517 5.89 -2.98 -25.81
CA VAL A 517 6.10 -2.18 -24.60
C VAL A 517 6.61 -2.98 -23.41
N SER A 518 6.76 -4.31 -23.56
CA SER A 518 7.19 -5.21 -22.50
C SER A 518 8.63 -5.64 -22.68
N GLU A 519 9.34 -5.88 -21.57
CA GLU A 519 10.63 -6.56 -21.65
C GLU A 519 10.45 -8.00 -22.17
N THR A 520 11.44 -8.49 -22.91
CA THR A 520 11.43 -9.90 -23.35
C THR A 520 11.48 -10.80 -22.12
N LYS A 521 10.38 -11.53 -21.87
CA LYS A 521 10.32 -12.47 -20.77
C LYS A 521 11.30 -13.63 -20.99
N SER A 522 12.22 -13.81 -20.05
CA SER A 522 13.11 -14.98 -20.03
C SER A 522 12.31 -16.24 -19.74
N ASN A 523 12.70 -17.35 -20.39
CA ASN A 523 12.07 -18.64 -20.15
C ASN A 523 12.37 -19.10 -18.71
N ASP A 524 11.32 -19.51 -17.98
CA ASP A 524 11.47 -20.11 -16.65
C ASP A 524 11.52 -21.63 -16.78
N LEU A 525 12.71 -22.20 -16.57
CA LEU A 525 12.93 -23.65 -16.66
C LEU A 525 12.71 -24.36 -15.32
N GLY A 526 12.30 -23.62 -14.28
CA GLY A 526 12.05 -24.18 -12.95
C GLY A 526 13.31 -24.75 -12.30
N ARG A 527 13.19 -25.94 -11.71
CA ARG A 527 14.25 -26.64 -10.98
C ARG A 527 15.51 -26.89 -11.81
N TYR A 528 15.39 -27.07 -13.12
CA TYR A 528 16.51 -27.22 -14.05
C TYR A 528 17.56 -26.11 -13.89
N GLU A 529 17.15 -24.86 -13.62
CA GLU A 529 18.09 -23.75 -13.47
C GLU A 529 19.07 -23.94 -12.31
N VAL A 530 18.70 -24.78 -11.34
CA VAL A 530 19.51 -25.14 -10.17
C VAL A 530 20.31 -26.41 -10.42
N THR A 531 19.69 -27.44 -10.98
CA THR A 531 20.29 -28.79 -11.07
C THR A 531 21.03 -29.04 -12.37
N GLN A 532 20.70 -28.30 -13.43
CA GLN A 532 21.12 -28.52 -14.81
C GLN A 532 20.78 -29.92 -15.36
N ASN A 533 19.89 -30.66 -14.67
CA ASN A 533 19.41 -31.97 -15.13
C ASN A 533 18.19 -31.79 -16.04
N PRO A 534 18.24 -32.18 -17.33
CA PRO A 534 17.13 -32.03 -18.28
C PRO A 534 15.78 -32.60 -17.81
N ASP A 535 15.78 -33.61 -16.94
CA ASP A 535 14.56 -34.22 -16.39
C ASP A 535 13.85 -33.28 -15.39
N ASP A 536 14.56 -32.34 -14.78
CA ASP A 536 14.03 -31.36 -13.83
C ASP A 536 13.41 -30.13 -14.53
N ARG A 537 13.31 -30.13 -15.86
CA ARG A 537 12.71 -29.01 -16.59
C ARG A 537 11.25 -28.80 -16.17
N TRP A 538 10.94 -27.54 -15.88
CA TRP A 538 9.62 -27.06 -15.46
C TRP A 538 9.06 -27.69 -14.19
N HIS A 539 9.92 -28.35 -13.40
CA HIS A 539 9.56 -28.80 -12.08
C HIS A 539 9.59 -27.62 -11.10
N TYR A 540 8.52 -27.48 -10.32
CA TYR A 540 8.40 -26.46 -9.28
C TYR A 540 7.99 -27.11 -7.97
N LYS A 541 8.45 -26.52 -6.87
CA LYS A 541 8.17 -26.98 -5.51
C LYS A 541 6.67 -26.93 -5.23
N THR A 542 6.10 -28.00 -4.67
CA THR A 542 4.72 -28.02 -4.18
C THR A 542 4.51 -26.93 -3.12
N PRO A 543 3.67 -25.90 -3.36
CA PRO A 543 3.36 -24.93 -2.33
C PRO A 543 2.41 -25.55 -1.28
N SER A 544 2.48 -25.04 -0.05
CA SER A 544 1.44 -25.26 0.94
C SER A 544 0.10 -24.69 0.46
N LEU A 545 -1.00 -25.38 0.73
CA LEU A 545 -2.36 -24.86 0.48
C LEU A 545 -2.97 -24.15 1.70
N ARG A 546 -2.21 -23.98 2.79
CA ARG A 546 -2.69 -23.16 3.92
C ARG A 546 -2.84 -21.72 3.47
N ASN A 547 -3.96 -21.10 3.84
CA ASN A 547 -4.30 -19.72 3.47
C ASN A 547 -4.38 -19.49 1.95
N ILE A 548 -4.55 -20.54 1.14
CA ILE A 548 -4.53 -20.43 -0.33
C ILE A 548 -5.59 -19.47 -0.88
N SER A 549 -6.70 -19.25 -0.16
CA SER A 549 -7.72 -18.30 -0.57
C SER A 549 -7.27 -16.84 -0.54
N LEU A 550 -6.11 -16.55 0.07
CA LEU A 550 -5.58 -15.19 0.24
C LEU A 550 -4.46 -14.86 -0.77
N THR A 551 -3.96 -15.86 -1.50
CA THR A 551 -2.69 -15.78 -2.22
C THR A 551 -2.85 -15.94 -3.73
N ALA A 552 -3.97 -15.48 -4.28
CA ALA A 552 -4.10 -15.29 -5.71
C ALA A 552 -3.05 -14.25 -6.21
N PRO A 553 -2.73 -14.19 -7.50
CA PRO A 553 -2.95 -15.24 -8.50
C PRO A 553 -2.03 -16.44 -8.26
N TYR A 554 -2.39 -17.58 -8.84
CA TYR A 554 -1.82 -18.89 -8.53
C TYR A 554 -0.76 -19.34 -9.53
N MET A 555 -0.07 -20.43 -9.14
CA MET A 555 1.06 -21.05 -9.85
C MET A 555 2.34 -20.23 -9.72
N HIS A 556 3.48 -20.79 -10.16
CA HIS A 556 4.80 -20.15 -10.01
C HIS A 556 4.91 -18.78 -10.70
N ASN A 557 4.02 -18.47 -11.65
CA ASN A 557 4.04 -17.26 -12.47
C ASN A 557 2.74 -16.44 -12.40
N GLY A 558 1.80 -16.77 -11.50
CA GLY A 558 0.53 -16.05 -11.38
C GLY A 558 -0.38 -16.19 -12.60
N SER A 559 -0.24 -17.27 -13.39
CA SER A 559 -0.98 -17.43 -14.66
C SER A 559 -2.48 -17.72 -14.49
N LEU A 560 -2.90 -18.23 -13.34
CA LEU A 560 -4.31 -18.52 -13.04
C LEU A 560 -4.81 -17.58 -11.94
N THR A 561 -6.00 -17.03 -12.10
CA THR A 561 -6.52 -15.95 -11.25
C THR A 561 -7.40 -16.44 -10.12
N THR A 562 -8.12 -17.55 -10.31
CA THR A 562 -9.07 -18.10 -9.31
C THR A 562 -8.73 -19.53 -8.91
N LEU A 563 -9.14 -19.95 -7.70
CA LEU A 563 -9.03 -21.35 -7.27
C LEU A 563 -9.81 -22.28 -8.19
N LYS A 564 -10.91 -21.80 -8.78
CA LYS A 564 -11.72 -22.57 -9.71
C LYS A 564 -10.94 -22.87 -10.99
N GLU A 565 -10.27 -21.88 -11.57
CA GLU A 565 -9.37 -22.06 -12.71
C GLU A 565 -8.25 -23.05 -12.40
N VAL A 566 -7.67 -23.00 -11.19
CA VAL A 566 -6.64 -23.96 -10.76
C VAL A 566 -7.20 -25.39 -10.73
N VAL A 567 -8.37 -25.59 -10.14
CA VAL A 567 -9.00 -26.92 -10.06
C VAL A 567 -9.41 -27.41 -11.45
N GLU A 568 -9.96 -26.54 -12.30
CA GLU A 568 -10.30 -26.87 -13.69
C GLU A 568 -9.07 -27.24 -14.52
N PHE A 569 -7.96 -26.54 -14.32
CA PHE A 569 -6.67 -26.87 -14.94
C PHE A 569 -6.18 -28.27 -14.56
N TYR A 570 -6.22 -28.62 -13.27
CA TYR A 570 -5.86 -29.97 -12.84
C TYR A 570 -6.90 -31.00 -13.29
N ASN A 571 -8.19 -30.65 -13.37
CA ASN A 571 -9.24 -31.54 -13.87
C ASN A 571 -9.00 -31.95 -15.33
N GLN A 572 -8.36 -31.08 -16.13
CA GLN A 572 -7.94 -31.36 -17.51
C GLN A 572 -6.65 -32.20 -17.61
N GLY A 573 -5.93 -32.39 -16.52
CA GLY A 573 -4.67 -33.16 -16.49
C GLY A 573 -3.43 -32.36 -16.89
N GLY A 574 -3.40 -31.05 -16.62
CA GLY A 574 -2.22 -30.21 -16.87
C GLY A 574 -1.92 -29.99 -18.35
N ILE A 575 -0.67 -29.62 -18.68
CA ILE A 575 -0.21 -29.46 -20.07
C ILE A 575 0.76 -30.59 -20.44
N ALA A 576 0.34 -31.47 -21.34
CA ALA A 576 1.13 -32.59 -21.82
C ALA A 576 2.50 -32.16 -22.35
N ASN A 577 3.55 -32.82 -21.87
CA ASN A 577 4.94 -32.68 -22.31
C ASN A 577 5.76 -33.91 -21.83
N GLU A 578 6.99 -34.05 -22.32
CA GLU A 578 7.85 -35.23 -22.08
C GLU A 578 8.19 -35.47 -20.60
N THR A 579 8.22 -34.42 -19.78
CA THR A 579 8.58 -34.50 -18.36
C THR A 579 7.38 -34.17 -17.45
N LEU A 580 6.15 -34.28 -17.95
CA LEU A 580 4.95 -34.07 -17.12
C LEU A 580 4.93 -35.09 -15.98
N ASP A 581 4.60 -34.64 -14.76
CA ASP A 581 4.53 -35.53 -13.62
C ASP A 581 3.43 -36.61 -13.83
N PRO A 582 3.72 -37.91 -13.64
CA PRO A 582 2.76 -38.99 -13.88
C PRO A 582 1.47 -38.94 -13.05
N LEU A 583 1.46 -38.21 -11.93
CA LEU A 583 0.27 -38.00 -11.11
C LEU A 583 -0.70 -36.98 -11.72
N ILE A 584 -0.23 -36.15 -12.66
CA ILE A 584 -1.03 -35.12 -13.33
C ILE A 584 -1.76 -35.75 -14.52
N LYS A 585 -3.05 -36.00 -14.32
CA LYS A 585 -3.94 -36.67 -15.28
C LYS A 585 -5.37 -36.13 -15.15
N PRO A 586 -6.23 -36.28 -16.18
CA PRO A 586 -7.62 -35.84 -16.08
C PRO A 586 -8.35 -36.46 -14.89
N LEU A 587 -9.05 -35.62 -14.11
CA LEU A 587 -9.70 -36.03 -12.86
C LEU A 587 -11.19 -36.38 -13.05
N ASN A 588 -11.79 -35.98 -14.18
CA ASN A 588 -13.19 -36.19 -14.52
C ASN A 588 -14.16 -35.73 -13.40
N LEU A 589 -13.86 -34.58 -12.79
CA LEU A 589 -14.72 -33.90 -11.84
C LEU A 589 -15.86 -33.18 -12.56
N THR A 590 -17.06 -33.29 -12.01
CA THR A 590 -18.22 -32.48 -12.41
C THR A 590 -18.09 -31.05 -11.87
N SER A 591 -18.83 -30.09 -12.43
CA SER A 591 -18.81 -28.70 -11.95
C SER A 591 -19.13 -28.58 -10.46
N LYS A 592 -20.07 -29.40 -9.95
CA LYS A 592 -20.41 -29.44 -8.52
C LYS A 592 -19.26 -29.96 -7.65
N GLU A 593 -18.53 -30.97 -8.12
CA GLU A 593 -17.36 -31.50 -7.42
C GLU A 593 -16.22 -30.48 -7.40
N ILE A 594 -16.04 -29.70 -8.48
CA ILE A 594 -15.09 -28.58 -8.55
C ILE A 594 -15.45 -27.54 -7.50
N ASP A 595 -16.71 -27.10 -7.43
CA ASP A 595 -17.16 -26.10 -6.45
C ASP A 595 -17.01 -26.62 -5.00
N ASP A 596 -17.32 -27.90 -4.74
CA ASP A 596 -17.10 -28.53 -3.44
C ASP A 596 -15.60 -28.55 -3.05
N LEU A 597 -14.71 -28.85 -3.99
CA LEU A 597 -13.26 -28.82 -3.77
C LEU A 597 -12.74 -27.40 -3.51
N VAL A 598 -13.22 -26.41 -4.26
CA VAL A 598 -12.89 -24.99 -4.02
C VAL A 598 -13.35 -24.55 -2.62
N ASN A 599 -14.54 -24.96 -2.18
CA ASN A 599 -15.04 -24.68 -0.83
C ASN A 599 -14.19 -25.34 0.26
N PHE A 600 -13.62 -26.53 -0.01
CA PHE A 600 -12.63 -27.14 0.87
C PHE A 600 -11.34 -26.29 0.93
N LEU A 601 -10.78 -25.87 -0.21
CA LEU A 601 -9.58 -25.03 -0.23
C LEU A 601 -9.76 -23.70 0.53
N LYS A 602 -10.93 -23.07 0.41
CA LYS A 602 -11.29 -21.86 1.18
C LYS A 602 -11.34 -22.10 2.70
N SER A 603 -11.57 -23.34 3.14
CA SER A 603 -11.61 -23.69 4.56
C SER A 603 -10.24 -23.81 5.23
N LEU A 604 -9.15 -23.71 4.46
CA LEU A 604 -7.76 -23.87 4.91
C LEU A 604 -7.13 -22.57 5.43
N THR A 605 -7.90 -21.48 5.48
CA THR A 605 -7.44 -20.18 6.00
C THR A 605 -7.49 -20.18 7.52
N GLY A 606 -6.36 -19.84 8.15
CA GLY A 606 -6.23 -19.78 9.60
C GLY A 606 -7.06 -18.67 10.21
N ASP A 607 -7.52 -18.86 11.45
CA ASP A 607 -8.33 -17.85 12.15
C ASP A 607 -7.49 -16.74 12.80
N ASN A 608 -6.17 -16.92 12.86
CA ASN A 608 -5.22 -15.95 13.38
C ASN A 608 -4.56 -15.08 12.29
N VAL A 609 -5.02 -15.13 11.04
CA VAL A 609 -4.50 -14.29 9.95
C VAL A 609 -4.63 -12.81 10.28
N ASP A 610 -5.80 -12.37 10.73
CA ASP A 610 -6.05 -10.95 11.03
C ASP A 610 -5.12 -10.44 12.15
N GLU A 611 -4.77 -11.30 13.12
CA GLU A 611 -3.82 -10.97 14.19
C GLU A 611 -2.39 -10.77 13.64
N LEU A 612 -1.94 -11.63 12.73
CA LEU A 612 -0.62 -11.51 12.09
C LEU A 612 -0.53 -10.26 11.20
N VAL A 613 -1.60 -9.95 10.47
CA VAL A 613 -1.68 -8.73 9.66
C VAL A 613 -1.69 -7.48 10.55
N ALA A 614 -2.42 -7.51 11.68
CA ALA A 614 -2.43 -6.42 12.64
C ALA A 614 -1.06 -6.12 13.22
N ASP A 615 -0.32 -7.18 13.59
CA ASP A 615 1.04 -7.02 14.07
C ASP A 615 1.94 -6.43 13.00
N ALA A 616 1.86 -6.92 11.76
CA ALA A 616 2.65 -6.38 10.66
C ALA A 616 2.46 -4.87 10.45
N PHE A 617 1.23 -4.36 10.55
CA PHE A 617 0.95 -2.92 10.47
C PHE A 617 1.50 -2.12 11.66
N ALA A 618 1.74 -2.77 12.81
CA ALA A 618 2.39 -2.13 13.95
C ALA A 618 3.91 -2.12 13.82
N ALA A 619 4.48 -2.56 12.69
CA ALA A 619 5.92 -2.61 12.52
C ALA A 619 6.50 -1.21 12.32
N PRO A 620 7.64 -0.90 12.96
CA PRO A 620 8.32 0.35 12.67
C PRO A 620 8.79 0.31 11.22
N VAL A 621 8.24 1.18 10.38
CA VAL A 621 8.77 1.43 9.04
C VAL A 621 10.09 2.17 9.23
N GLY A 622 11.14 1.69 8.58
CA GLY A 622 12.51 2.19 8.77
C GLY A 622 12.77 3.63 8.32
N ASP A 623 11.75 4.45 8.09
CA ASP A 623 11.95 5.86 7.80
C ASP A 623 12.48 6.55 9.08
N HIS A 624 13.53 7.37 8.95
CA HIS A 624 14.06 8.11 10.11
C HIS A 624 12.93 8.93 10.74
N GLN A 625 12.57 8.60 11.98
CA GLN A 625 11.79 9.54 12.79
C GLN A 625 12.71 10.72 13.06
N GLU A 626 12.40 11.86 12.43
CA GLU A 626 13.05 13.14 12.71
C GLU A 626 12.86 13.43 14.22
N ASN A 627 13.94 13.33 15.00
CA ASN A 627 14.00 13.81 16.38
C ASN A 627 13.98 15.34 16.42
#